data_AF-A0A2E5KPC4-F1
#
_entry.id   AF-A0A2E5KPC4-F1
#
_cell.length_a   1.000
_cell.length_b   1.000
_cell.length_c   1.000
_cell.angle_alpha   90.00
_cell.angle_beta   90.00
_cell.angle_gamma   90.00
#
_symmetry.space_group_name_H-M   'P 1'
#
loop_
_entity.id
_entity.type
_entity.pdbx_description
1 polymer ?
#
loop_
_entity_poly.entity_id
_entity_poly.type
_entity_poly.pdbx_seq_one_letter_code
_entity_poly.pdbx_strand_id
1 'polypeptide(L)'
;MSGKLLVHRLQATRKSKVSVNGLTYSGISSETCNSCHNRGKRIGLSYQGIMEFPYGSPYNAKGGKQPKLHTKNYLFIKDDLHHQMQSRPGNPVGGLLCQDCHTSIDMHGDGNLFGTTLAQVEVECADCHGIPDRFPWELPIGYGEEFQQTIAATPRGLADELPAFMIEATNYEAEDGYLLMARGNPFGNVVKKGNKVILHSASGLDFDVPVLKELKPTDGWKDQAAEVAMSSVAGHMDSMECYACDADWAPQCSGCHITVDYSKGKTDID
;
A
#
# COMPACT_ATOMS: atom_id res chain seq x y z
N MET A 1 -8.66 -43.75 -14.51
CA MET A 1 -8.11 -42.42 -14.20
C MET A 1 -8.14 -42.26 -12.69
N SER A 2 -7.00 -42.26 -12.03
CA SER A 2 -6.90 -42.01 -10.58
C SER A 2 -7.16 -40.52 -10.35
N GLY A 3 -8.27 -40.18 -9.69
CA GLY A 3 -8.57 -38.79 -9.33
C GLY A 3 -7.48 -38.25 -8.40
N LYS A 4 -6.85 -37.15 -8.78
CA LYS A 4 -5.99 -36.40 -7.85
C LYS A 4 -6.91 -35.61 -6.94
N LEU A 5 -6.82 -35.84 -5.62
CA LEU A 5 -7.46 -34.99 -4.64
C LEU A 5 -6.97 -33.55 -4.83
N LEU A 6 -7.91 -32.61 -4.98
CA LEU A 6 -7.59 -31.20 -5.06
C LEU A 6 -7.23 -30.74 -3.64
N VAL A 7 -5.92 -30.64 -3.36
CA VAL A 7 -5.46 -30.09 -2.08
C VAL A 7 -5.53 -28.57 -2.20
N HIS A 8 -6.52 -27.95 -1.55
CA HIS A 8 -6.52 -26.50 -1.33
C HIS A 8 -5.57 -26.19 -0.18
N ARG A 9 -4.46 -25.52 -0.47
CA ARG A 9 -3.60 -24.92 0.56
C ARG A 9 -3.78 -23.41 0.48
N LEU A 10 -4.28 -22.81 1.55
CA LEU A 10 -4.35 -21.36 1.69
C LEU A 10 -2.98 -20.86 2.16
N GLN A 11 -2.41 -19.94 1.40
CA GLN A 11 -1.10 -19.36 1.66
C GLN A 11 -1.30 -17.85 1.82
N ALA A 12 -1.23 -17.37 3.06
CA ALA A 12 -1.50 -15.96 3.35
C ALA A 12 -0.62 -15.36 4.45
N THR A 13 0.15 -16.15 5.19
CA THR A 13 0.93 -15.64 6.33
C THR A 13 2.42 -15.84 6.13
N ARG A 14 3.22 -15.09 6.89
CA ARG A 14 4.69 -15.11 6.87
C ARG A 14 5.28 -16.50 7.10
N LYS A 15 4.63 -17.31 7.95
CA LYS A 15 5.09 -18.67 8.28
C LYS A 15 4.67 -19.72 7.24
N SER A 16 3.63 -19.45 6.45
CA SER A 16 3.10 -20.36 5.43
C SER A 16 3.86 -20.25 4.10
N LYS A 17 5.11 -20.73 4.08
CA LYS A 17 5.96 -20.70 2.89
C LYS A 17 5.57 -21.76 1.85
N VAL A 18 5.66 -21.40 0.58
CA VAL A 18 5.47 -22.29 -0.57
C VAL A 18 6.74 -22.30 -1.41
N SER A 19 7.23 -23.50 -1.76
CA SER A 19 8.39 -23.70 -2.62
C SER A 19 7.98 -24.36 -3.93
N VAL A 20 8.11 -23.64 -5.05
CA VAL A 20 7.78 -24.12 -6.40
C VAL A 20 8.86 -23.65 -7.37
N ASN A 21 9.33 -24.53 -8.25
CA ASN A 21 10.34 -24.23 -9.28
C ASN A 21 11.62 -23.55 -8.74
N GLY A 22 12.05 -23.93 -7.53
CA GLY A 22 13.25 -23.37 -6.88
C GLY A 22 13.04 -21.99 -6.24
N LEU A 23 11.85 -21.41 -6.33
CA LEU A 23 11.47 -20.18 -5.63
C LEU A 23 10.72 -20.52 -4.36
N THR A 24 11.00 -19.81 -3.27
CA THR A 24 10.27 -19.93 -2.00
C THR A 24 9.72 -18.57 -1.59
N TYR A 25 8.41 -18.50 -1.34
CA TYR A 25 7.71 -17.25 -1.01
C TYR A 25 6.60 -17.49 0.04
N SER A 26 6.15 -16.42 0.70
CA SER A 26 5.02 -16.38 1.64
C SER A 26 4.15 -15.14 1.41
N GLY A 27 2.98 -15.08 2.05
CA GLY A 27 1.97 -14.02 1.81
C GLY A 27 1.24 -14.10 0.46
N ILE A 28 0.01 -13.63 0.38
CA ILE A 28 -0.79 -13.63 -0.85
C ILE A 28 -0.04 -12.81 -1.91
N SER A 29 0.31 -13.44 -3.04
CA SER A 29 0.98 -12.72 -4.12
C SER A 29 0.03 -11.72 -4.75
N SER A 30 0.55 -10.56 -5.15
CA SER A 30 -0.22 -9.48 -5.78
C SER A 30 -0.99 -9.94 -7.02
N GLU A 31 -0.49 -10.95 -7.74
CA GLU A 31 -1.16 -11.57 -8.88
C GLU A 31 -2.51 -12.22 -8.50
N THR A 32 -2.65 -12.70 -7.27
CA THR A 32 -3.91 -13.22 -6.74
C THR A 32 -4.94 -12.10 -6.65
N CYS A 33 -4.57 -10.96 -6.06
CA CYS A 33 -5.40 -9.76 -5.99
C CYS A 33 -5.75 -9.26 -7.41
N ASN A 34 -4.77 -9.27 -8.31
CA ASN A 34 -4.95 -8.87 -9.70
C ASN A 34 -5.87 -9.76 -10.51
N SER A 35 -6.21 -10.96 -10.06
CA SER A 35 -7.22 -11.76 -10.74
C SER A 35 -8.57 -11.02 -10.80
N CYS A 36 -8.87 -10.23 -9.77
CA CYS A 36 -10.08 -9.41 -9.67
C CYS A 36 -9.80 -7.90 -9.77
N HIS A 37 -8.72 -7.40 -9.16
CA HIS A 37 -8.35 -5.97 -9.13
C HIS A 37 -7.59 -5.50 -10.38
N ASN A 38 -7.72 -6.22 -11.51
CA ASN A 38 -7.16 -5.83 -12.82
C ASN A 38 -8.06 -4.92 -13.67
N ARG A 39 -9.30 -4.66 -13.23
CA ARG A 39 -10.32 -3.87 -13.96
C ARG A 39 -10.91 -2.80 -13.05
N GLY A 40 -11.70 -1.89 -13.61
CA GLY A 40 -12.24 -0.73 -12.89
C GLY A 40 -11.17 0.31 -12.63
N LYS A 41 -10.86 0.59 -11.35
CA LYS A 41 -9.78 1.51 -10.93
C LYS A 41 -8.37 0.96 -11.21
N ARG A 42 -8.22 -0.33 -11.56
CA ARG A 42 -6.94 -0.96 -11.94
C ARG A 42 -5.86 -0.83 -10.86
N ILE A 43 -6.27 -0.80 -9.59
CA ILE A 43 -5.37 -0.51 -8.46
C ILE A 43 -4.23 -1.53 -8.36
N GLY A 44 -4.53 -2.83 -8.49
CA GLY A 44 -3.50 -3.86 -8.34
C GLY A 44 -2.46 -3.84 -9.46
N LEU A 45 -2.87 -3.47 -10.68
CA LEU A 45 -1.95 -3.28 -11.81
C LEU A 45 -1.10 -2.02 -11.64
N SER A 46 -1.72 -0.93 -11.19
CA SER A 46 -1.04 0.36 -11.00
C SER A 46 -0.03 0.28 -9.86
N TYR A 47 -0.39 -0.42 -8.77
CA TYR A 47 0.52 -0.72 -7.65
C TYR A 47 1.78 -1.44 -8.12
N GLN A 48 1.62 -2.45 -8.98
CA GLN A 48 2.74 -3.17 -9.61
C GLN A 48 3.43 -2.42 -10.75
N GLY A 49 2.98 -1.20 -11.06
CA GLY A 49 3.59 -0.39 -12.10
C GLY A 49 3.26 -0.79 -13.52
N ILE A 50 2.25 -1.63 -13.74
CA ILE A 50 1.92 -2.18 -15.06
C ILE A 50 0.62 -1.59 -15.61
N MET A 51 0.64 -1.23 -16.89
CA MET A 51 -0.48 -0.67 -17.62
C MET A 51 -0.93 -1.63 -18.73
N GLU A 52 -2.24 -1.82 -18.88
CA GLU A 52 -2.77 -2.57 -20.02
C GLU A 52 -2.34 -1.93 -21.34
N PHE A 53 -1.83 -2.75 -22.25
CA PHE A 53 -1.31 -2.29 -23.53
C PHE A 53 -1.81 -3.16 -24.68
N PRO A 54 -2.46 -2.60 -25.72
CA PRO A 54 -3.18 -3.41 -26.70
C PRO A 54 -2.26 -4.12 -27.71
N TYR A 55 -1.03 -3.66 -27.91
CA TYR A 55 -0.20 -4.10 -29.04
C TYR A 55 0.67 -5.32 -28.74
N GLY A 56 0.99 -5.58 -27.46
CA GLY A 56 1.75 -6.75 -27.01
C GLY A 56 3.26 -6.68 -27.23
N SER A 57 3.80 -5.47 -27.38
CA SER A 57 5.24 -5.19 -27.31
C SER A 57 5.67 -4.82 -25.87
N PRO A 58 6.96 -4.92 -25.51
CA PRO A 58 8.10 -5.29 -26.34
C PRO A 58 8.05 -6.73 -26.84
N TYR A 59 8.56 -6.98 -28.05
CA TYR A 59 8.65 -8.33 -28.60
C TYR A 59 9.75 -9.12 -27.88
N ASN A 60 9.55 -10.43 -27.71
CA ASN A 60 10.58 -11.31 -27.18
C ASN A 60 11.76 -11.46 -28.17
N ALA A 61 12.83 -12.14 -27.75
CA ALA A 61 14.03 -12.36 -28.58
C ALA A 61 13.78 -13.06 -29.94
N LYS A 62 12.61 -13.67 -30.14
CA LYS A 62 12.19 -14.33 -31.38
C LYS A 62 11.19 -13.48 -32.19
N GLY A 63 10.95 -12.22 -31.81
CA GLY A 63 9.96 -11.34 -32.46
C GLY A 63 8.50 -11.66 -32.09
N GLY A 64 8.26 -12.54 -31.13
CA GLY A 64 6.92 -12.89 -30.66
C GLY A 64 6.36 -11.83 -29.70
N LYS A 65 5.04 -11.63 -29.73
CA LYS A 65 4.34 -10.79 -28.74
C LYS A 65 4.45 -11.38 -27.33
N GLN A 66 4.28 -10.52 -26.33
CA GLN A 66 4.09 -10.94 -24.95
C GLN A 66 2.90 -11.94 -24.84
N PRO A 67 3.01 -12.98 -23.99
CA PRO A 67 1.87 -13.81 -23.63
C PRO A 67 0.84 -13.00 -22.82
N LYS A 68 -0.44 -13.21 -23.12
CA LYS A 68 -1.52 -12.54 -22.41
C LYS A 68 -1.62 -13.04 -20.97
N LEU A 69 -1.79 -12.12 -20.02
CA LEU A 69 -2.18 -12.39 -18.65
C LEU A 69 -3.60 -11.83 -18.44
N HIS A 70 -4.54 -12.67 -18.00
CA HIS A 70 -5.97 -12.33 -17.92
C HIS A 70 -6.52 -11.67 -19.20
N THR A 71 -6.23 -12.26 -20.37
CA THR A 71 -6.65 -11.80 -21.72
C THR A 71 -5.95 -10.54 -22.27
N LYS A 72 -5.04 -9.92 -21.51
CA LYS A 72 -4.43 -8.62 -21.82
C LYS A 72 -2.90 -8.71 -21.90
N ASN A 73 -2.28 -7.74 -22.56
CA ASN A 73 -0.83 -7.51 -22.43
C ASN A 73 -0.60 -6.30 -21.52
N TYR A 74 0.59 -6.23 -20.94
CA TYR A 74 0.93 -5.22 -19.95
C TYR A 74 2.30 -4.63 -20.24
N LEU A 75 2.43 -3.32 -20.15
CA LEU A 75 3.70 -2.61 -20.19
C LEU A 75 4.04 -2.14 -18.77
N PHE A 76 5.29 -2.34 -18.35
CA PHE A 76 5.77 -1.72 -17.11
C PHE A 76 6.07 -0.24 -17.36
N ILE A 77 5.54 0.61 -16.49
CA ILE A 77 5.72 2.06 -16.48
C ILE A 77 6.63 2.43 -15.31
N LYS A 78 6.10 2.30 -14.08
CA LYS A 78 6.80 2.54 -12.83
C LYS A 78 5.92 2.04 -11.69
N ASP A 79 6.42 1.24 -10.76
CA ASP A 79 5.63 0.73 -9.64
C ASP A 79 5.57 1.70 -8.46
N ASP A 80 4.59 1.46 -7.59
CA ASP A 80 4.43 2.17 -6.32
C ASP A 80 5.70 2.06 -5.48
N LEU A 81 6.05 3.10 -4.73
CA LEU A 81 7.25 3.10 -3.89
C LEU A 81 7.28 1.94 -2.89
N HIS A 82 6.11 1.53 -2.39
CA HIS A 82 5.98 0.40 -1.48
C HIS A 82 6.11 -0.95 -2.20
N HIS A 83 5.82 -1.02 -3.50
CA HIS A 83 6.00 -2.23 -4.30
C HIS A 83 7.44 -2.38 -4.83
N GLN A 84 8.19 -1.28 -4.95
CA GLN A 84 9.54 -1.28 -5.50
C GLN A 84 10.46 -2.27 -4.80
N MET A 85 11.17 -3.08 -5.60
CA MET A 85 12.11 -4.09 -5.11
C MET A 85 13.26 -3.48 -4.30
N GLN A 86 13.60 -2.21 -4.53
CA GLN A 86 14.59 -1.48 -3.74
C GLN A 86 13.99 -0.15 -3.30
N SER A 87 13.24 -0.17 -2.19
CA SER A 87 12.53 1.01 -1.69
C SER A 87 13.46 2.10 -1.15
N ARG A 88 14.38 1.76 -0.24
CA ARG A 88 15.35 2.71 0.34
C ARG A 88 16.63 2.03 0.81
N PRO A 89 17.72 2.79 1.06
CA PRO A 89 18.93 2.24 1.68
C PRO A 89 18.62 1.61 3.05
N GLY A 90 19.16 0.42 3.29
CA GLY A 90 18.96 -0.34 4.53
C GLY A 90 17.78 -1.31 4.51
N ASN A 91 16.77 -1.08 3.66
CA ASN A 91 15.67 -2.02 3.48
C ASN A 91 16.08 -3.22 2.62
N PRO A 92 15.46 -4.39 2.85
CA PRO A 92 15.75 -5.59 2.07
C PRO A 92 15.29 -5.43 0.61
N VAL A 93 15.81 -6.31 -0.25
CA VAL A 93 15.33 -6.43 -1.63
C VAL A 93 13.97 -7.14 -1.62
N GLY A 94 12.93 -6.41 -2.05
CA GLY A 94 11.55 -6.85 -2.13
C GLY A 94 10.57 -5.71 -1.84
N GLY A 95 9.34 -5.85 -2.34
CA GLY A 95 8.25 -4.92 -2.10
C GLY A 95 7.25 -5.43 -1.06
N LEU A 96 6.39 -4.51 -0.59
CA LEU A 96 5.22 -4.85 0.19
C LEU A 96 4.17 -5.58 -0.66
N LEU A 97 3.37 -6.40 0.01
CA LEU A 97 2.21 -7.08 -0.55
C LEU A 97 0.95 -6.27 -0.23
N CYS A 98 -0.11 -6.45 -1.02
CA CYS A 98 -1.39 -5.76 -0.78
C CYS A 98 -1.92 -5.99 0.65
N GLN A 99 -1.74 -7.20 1.17
CA GLN A 99 -2.17 -7.59 2.52
C GLN A 99 -1.31 -7.03 3.67
N ASP A 100 -0.18 -6.38 3.36
CA ASP A 100 0.64 -5.74 4.39
C ASP A 100 0.01 -4.41 4.86
N CYS A 101 -0.86 -3.82 4.02
CA CYS A 101 -1.66 -2.64 4.36
C CYS A 101 -3.15 -2.98 4.48
N HIS A 102 -3.68 -3.90 3.68
CA HIS A 102 -5.08 -4.32 3.79
C HIS A 102 -5.27 -5.31 4.94
N THR A 103 -5.78 -4.80 6.06
CA THR A 103 -5.97 -5.56 7.29
C THR A 103 -7.13 -6.56 7.16
N SER A 104 -7.26 -7.45 8.15
CA SER A 104 -8.42 -8.36 8.23
C SER A 104 -9.75 -7.59 8.28
N ILE A 105 -9.76 -6.39 8.85
CA ILE A 105 -10.94 -5.53 8.97
C ILE A 105 -11.33 -4.99 7.59
N ASP A 106 -10.37 -4.49 6.81
CA ASP A 106 -10.60 -4.05 5.43
C ASP A 106 -11.19 -5.17 4.56
N MET A 107 -10.71 -6.40 4.76
CA MET A 107 -11.04 -7.53 3.89
C MET A 107 -12.30 -8.28 4.28
N HIS A 108 -12.60 -8.40 5.58
CA HIS A 108 -13.76 -9.13 6.08
C HIS A 108 -14.92 -8.20 6.48
N GLY A 109 -14.68 -6.89 6.49
CA GLY A 109 -15.61 -5.86 6.90
C GLY A 109 -15.51 -5.56 8.40
N ASP A 110 -15.86 -4.33 8.74
CA ASP A 110 -15.93 -3.80 10.10
C ASP A 110 -17.39 -3.71 10.62
N GLY A 111 -18.34 -4.21 9.83
CA GLY A 111 -19.78 -4.15 10.12
C GLY A 111 -20.46 -2.86 9.68
N ASN A 112 -19.74 -1.90 9.08
CA ASN A 112 -20.29 -0.66 8.56
C ASN A 112 -20.62 -0.76 7.06
N LEU A 113 -21.51 0.12 6.59
CA LEU A 113 -21.80 0.30 5.17
C LEU A 113 -21.20 1.62 4.70
N PHE A 114 -20.27 1.54 3.75
CA PHE A 114 -19.61 2.71 3.20
C PHE A 114 -20.26 3.16 1.89
N GLY A 115 -20.38 4.48 1.70
CA GLY A 115 -20.88 5.07 0.45
C GLY A 115 -19.89 4.97 -0.72
N THR A 116 -18.62 4.68 -0.43
CA THR A 116 -17.54 4.51 -1.41
C THR A 116 -16.56 3.46 -0.91
N THR A 117 -15.93 2.72 -1.82
CA THR A 117 -14.90 1.74 -1.48
C THR A 117 -13.64 2.36 -0.87
N LEU A 118 -13.43 3.67 -1.07
CA LEU A 118 -12.28 4.39 -0.49
C LEU A 118 -12.40 4.46 1.04
N ALA A 119 -13.60 4.73 1.54
CA ALA A 119 -13.85 4.85 2.97
C ALA A 119 -13.78 3.49 3.71
N GLN A 120 -13.70 2.36 3.00
CA GLN A 120 -13.52 1.06 3.65
C GLN A 120 -12.08 0.88 4.16
N VAL A 121 -11.09 1.45 3.46
CA VAL A 121 -9.67 1.32 3.83
C VAL A 121 -9.44 2.16 5.09
N GLU A 122 -8.93 1.54 6.15
CA GLU A 122 -8.72 2.22 7.43
C GLU A 122 -7.31 2.82 7.61
N VAL A 123 -6.36 2.39 6.80
CA VAL A 123 -4.94 2.74 6.93
C VAL A 123 -4.66 4.09 6.29
N GLU A 124 -4.13 5.01 7.09
CA GLU A 124 -3.66 6.31 6.61
C GLU A 124 -2.13 6.38 6.52
N CYS A 125 -1.61 7.28 5.67
CA CYS A 125 -0.16 7.45 5.52
C CYS A 125 0.52 7.78 6.86
N ALA A 126 -0.14 8.62 7.66
CA ALA A 126 0.34 9.06 8.96
C ALA A 126 0.33 7.95 10.03
N ASP A 127 -0.32 6.81 9.77
CA ASP A 127 -0.35 5.64 10.66
C ASP A 127 1.01 4.97 10.81
N CYS A 128 1.84 5.04 9.77
CA CYS A 128 3.20 4.50 9.79
C CYS A 128 4.26 5.61 9.74
N HIS A 129 4.00 6.67 8.99
CA HIS A 129 5.01 7.72 8.73
C HIS A 129 4.95 8.89 9.72
N GLY A 130 3.80 9.10 10.37
CA GLY A 130 3.51 10.27 11.17
C GLY A 130 3.45 11.53 10.31
N ILE A 131 3.75 12.68 10.91
CA ILE A 131 3.92 13.97 10.23
C ILE A 131 5.26 14.58 10.67
N PRO A 132 5.78 15.62 9.99
CA PRO A 132 7.10 16.18 10.32
C PRO A 132 7.27 16.65 11.77
N ASP A 133 6.18 16.96 12.47
CA ASP A 133 6.21 17.45 13.85
C ASP A 133 5.74 16.42 14.88
N ARG A 134 5.14 15.30 14.47
CA ARG A 134 4.58 14.28 15.38
C ARG A 134 4.81 12.85 14.88
N PHE A 135 5.20 11.97 15.78
CA PHE A 135 5.26 10.53 15.54
C PHE A 135 3.86 9.96 15.30
N PRO A 136 3.74 8.78 14.66
CA PRO A 136 2.44 8.14 14.46
C PRO A 136 1.62 8.01 15.75
N TRP A 137 2.23 7.55 16.85
CA TRP A 137 1.54 7.37 18.15
C TRP A 137 1.21 8.67 18.89
N GLU A 138 1.76 9.81 18.44
CA GLU A 138 1.45 11.14 18.99
C GLU A 138 0.24 11.81 18.31
N LEU A 139 -0.19 11.28 17.17
CA LEU A 139 -1.37 11.74 16.45
C LEU A 139 -2.64 11.28 17.17
N PRO A 140 -3.74 12.04 17.11
CA PRO A 140 -5.01 11.61 17.69
C PRO A 140 -5.69 10.54 16.82
N ILE A 141 -6.60 9.78 17.45
CA ILE A 141 -7.56 8.95 16.72
C ILE A 141 -8.40 9.84 15.78
N GLY A 142 -8.55 9.40 14.54
CA GLY A 142 -9.22 10.09 13.45
C GLY A 142 -8.33 11.05 12.65
N TYR A 143 -7.03 11.18 12.97
CA TYR A 143 -6.13 11.98 12.15
C TYR A 143 -5.99 11.35 10.74
N GLY A 144 -6.23 12.15 9.70
CA GLY A 144 -6.22 11.69 8.30
C GLY A 144 -7.56 11.15 7.81
N GLU A 145 -8.56 11.02 8.67
CA GLU A 145 -9.86 10.46 8.30
C GLU A 145 -10.94 11.56 8.23
N GLU A 146 -11.54 11.76 7.06
CA GLU A 146 -12.32 12.97 6.75
C GLU A 146 -13.82 12.88 7.14
N PHE A 147 -14.12 12.50 8.38
CA PHE A 147 -15.51 12.46 8.86
C PHE A 147 -16.13 13.82 9.21
N GLN A 148 -15.41 14.94 9.00
CA GLN A 148 -15.85 16.30 9.39
C GLN A 148 -16.25 16.42 10.88
N GLN A 149 -15.68 15.57 11.73
CA GLN A 149 -15.93 15.57 13.17
C GLN A 149 -14.76 16.20 13.92
N THR A 150 -15.05 16.69 15.12
CA THR A 150 -13.98 17.14 16.03
C THR A 150 -13.24 15.93 16.58
N ILE A 151 -11.98 15.77 16.14
CA ILE A 151 -11.08 14.75 16.69
C ILE A 151 -10.57 15.16 18.06
N ALA A 152 -10.41 14.19 18.96
CA ALA A 152 -9.84 14.45 20.28
C ALA A 152 -8.39 14.95 20.15
N ALA A 153 -7.91 15.75 21.10
CA ALA A 153 -6.51 16.17 21.13
C ALA A 153 -5.56 15.10 21.73
N THR A 154 -6.12 14.05 22.33
CA THR A 154 -5.37 13.01 23.01
C THR A 154 -4.59 12.16 22.00
N PRO A 155 -3.28 11.93 22.22
CA PRO A 155 -2.51 10.97 21.43
C PRO A 155 -3.16 9.59 21.42
N ARG A 156 -3.20 8.94 20.25
CA ARG A 156 -3.73 7.59 20.14
C ARG A 156 -2.90 6.56 20.89
N GLY A 157 -1.59 6.77 21.01
CA GLY A 157 -0.70 5.84 21.68
C GLY A 157 -0.43 4.59 20.85
N LEU A 158 -0.28 3.46 21.55
CA LEU A 158 0.06 2.15 21.00
C LEU A 158 -0.88 1.10 21.60
N ALA A 159 -1.00 -0.04 20.93
CA ALA A 159 -1.63 -1.22 21.50
C ALA A 159 -0.56 -2.20 22.02
N ASP A 160 -0.81 -2.76 23.20
CA ASP A 160 0.03 -3.83 23.77
C ASP A 160 -0.44 -5.23 23.33
N GLU A 161 -1.74 -5.36 23.02
CA GLU A 161 -2.38 -6.62 22.68
C GLU A 161 -3.15 -6.52 21.37
N LEU A 162 -3.20 -7.65 20.64
CA LEU A 162 -3.97 -7.78 19.41
C LEU A 162 -5.29 -8.52 19.67
N PRO A 163 -6.38 -8.13 19.01
CA PRO A 163 -7.63 -8.88 19.03
C PRO A 163 -7.44 -10.33 18.58
N ALA A 164 -8.29 -11.23 19.08
CA ALA A 164 -8.18 -12.67 18.82
C ALA A 164 -8.16 -13.03 17.32
N PHE A 165 -8.84 -12.27 16.46
CA PHE A 165 -8.85 -12.51 15.01
C PHE A 165 -7.55 -12.09 14.30
N MET A 166 -6.69 -11.30 14.95
CA MET A 166 -5.41 -10.83 14.40
C MET A 166 -4.21 -11.69 14.82
N ILE A 167 -4.37 -12.56 15.81
CA ILE A 167 -3.26 -13.39 16.35
C ILE A 167 -3.14 -14.78 15.71
N GLU A 168 -3.96 -15.06 14.70
CA GLU A 168 -3.96 -16.35 14.02
C GLU A 168 -2.75 -16.50 13.08
N ALA A 169 -2.11 -17.68 13.15
CA ALA A 169 -0.92 -18.10 12.39
C ALA A 169 0.39 -17.31 12.64
N THR A 170 0.44 -16.00 12.44
CA THR A 170 1.66 -15.19 12.67
C THR A 170 1.36 -13.99 13.56
N ASN A 171 1.86 -14.06 14.80
CA ASN A 171 1.96 -12.91 15.68
C ASN A 171 3.40 -12.34 15.62
N TYR A 172 3.52 -11.02 15.55
CA TYR A 172 4.78 -10.30 15.59
C TYR A 172 5.03 -9.78 17.00
N GLU A 173 6.28 -9.74 17.46
CA GLU A 173 6.59 -9.17 18.78
C GLU A 173 6.22 -7.70 18.80
N ALA A 174 5.50 -7.26 19.84
CA ALA A 174 5.02 -5.88 19.95
C ALA A 174 6.16 -4.85 20.06
N GLU A 175 7.36 -5.27 20.47
CA GLU A 175 8.49 -4.38 20.78
C GLU A 175 8.07 -3.32 21.82
N ASP A 176 7.98 -2.03 21.46
CA ASP A 176 7.45 -0.98 22.35
C ASP A 176 5.92 -0.82 22.26
N GLY A 177 5.26 -1.53 21.35
CA GLY A 177 3.82 -1.54 21.10
C GLY A 177 3.47 -1.56 19.60
N TYR A 178 2.33 -2.13 19.24
CA TYR A 178 1.76 -2.04 17.89
C TYR A 178 1.25 -0.63 17.63
N LEU A 179 1.47 -0.12 16.42
CA LEU A 179 0.87 1.15 16.04
C LEU A 179 -0.65 1.03 16.01
N LEU A 180 -1.32 2.12 16.39
CA LEU A 180 -2.77 2.25 16.23
C LEU A 180 -3.05 3.04 14.94
N MET A 181 -3.93 2.51 14.10
CA MET A 181 -4.37 3.17 12.88
C MET A 181 -5.30 4.35 13.19
N ALA A 182 -5.66 5.15 12.18
CA ALA A 182 -6.52 6.32 12.35
C ALA A 182 -7.83 5.97 13.09
N ARG A 183 -8.39 4.77 12.86
CA ARG A 183 -9.63 4.30 13.51
C ARG A 183 -9.43 3.64 14.88
N GLY A 184 -8.19 3.58 15.38
CA GLY A 184 -7.87 3.02 16.70
C GLY A 184 -7.75 1.50 16.74
N ASN A 185 -7.77 0.84 15.58
CA ASN A 185 -7.47 -0.57 15.47
C ASN A 185 -5.95 -0.79 15.51
N PRO A 186 -5.46 -1.85 16.17
CA PRO A 186 -4.05 -2.21 16.14
C PRO A 186 -3.60 -2.61 14.73
N PHE A 187 -2.49 -2.06 14.28
CA PHE A 187 -1.83 -2.44 13.04
C PHE A 187 -0.93 -3.64 13.32
N GLY A 188 -1.51 -4.85 13.30
CA GLY A 188 -0.90 -6.06 13.86
C GLY A 188 0.47 -6.45 13.30
N ASN A 189 0.88 -5.92 12.16
CA ASN A 189 2.19 -6.16 11.53
C ASN A 189 3.13 -4.94 11.56
N VAL A 190 2.76 -3.85 12.25
CA VAL A 190 3.57 -2.63 12.33
C VAL A 190 3.81 -2.24 13.78
N VAL A 191 5.07 -2.16 14.17
CA VAL A 191 5.48 -1.99 15.57
C VAL A 191 6.42 -0.82 15.74
N LYS A 192 6.40 -0.24 16.94
CA LYS A 192 7.35 0.78 17.35
C LYS A 192 8.60 0.15 17.95
N LYS A 193 9.77 0.66 17.59
CA LYS A 193 11.06 0.32 18.21
C LYS A 193 11.91 1.57 18.42
N GLY A 194 11.91 2.11 19.63
CA GLY A 194 12.43 3.44 19.93
C GLY A 194 11.67 4.50 19.14
N ASN A 195 12.39 5.29 18.34
CA ASN A 195 11.79 6.27 17.42
C ASN A 195 11.53 5.70 16.02
N LYS A 196 11.81 4.41 15.79
CA LYS A 196 11.59 3.75 14.50
C LYS A 196 10.22 3.09 14.44
N VAL A 197 9.75 2.92 13.22
CA VAL A 197 8.61 2.09 12.87
C VAL A 197 9.10 0.94 12.00
N ILE A 198 8.76 -0.28 12.40
CA ILE A 198 9.11 -1.51 11.69
C ILE A 198 7.84 -2.13 11.14
N LEU A 199 7.80 -2.37 9.83
CA LEU A 199 6.71 -3.10 9.18
C LEU A 199 7.18 -4.52 8.87
N HIS A 200 6.41 -5.51 9.32
CA HIS A 200 6.63 -6.92 9.07
C HIS A 200 5.76 -7.39 7.90
N SER A 201 6.37 -7.64 6.75
CA SER A 201 5.65 -8.10 5.57
C SER A 201 5.37 -9.61 5.65
N ALA A 202 4.20 -10.02 5.17
CA ALA A 202 3.88 -11.43 5.00
C ALA A 202 4.78 -12.13 3.98
N SER A 203 5.52 -11.40 3.15
CA SER A 203 6.59 -11.93 2.28
C SER A 203 7.76 -12.55 3.05
N GLY A 204 7.87 -12.27 4.36
CA GLY A 204 9.02 -12.70 5.17
C GLY A 204 10.00 -11.57 5.46
N LEU A 205 9.85 -10.42 4.81
CA LEU A 205 10.74 -9.27 4.90
C LEU A 205 10.29 -8.30 5.99
N ASP A 206 11.24 -7.55 6.53
CA ASP A 206 11.01 -6.48 7.50
C ASP A 206 11.54 -5.17 6.93
N PHE A 207 10.78 -4.09 7.09
CA PHE A 207 11.08 -2.79 6.50
C PHE A 207 11.15 -1.70 7.58
N ASP A 208 12.21 -0.90 7.52
CA ASP A 208 12.32 0.35 8.27
C ASP A 208 11.47 1.41 7.56
N VAL A 209 10.35 1.81 8.17
CA VAL A 209 9.48 2.86 7.66
C VAL A 209 10.13 4.23 7.90
N PRO A 210 10.21 5.11 6.89
CA PRO A 210 10.71 6.48 7.09
C PRO A 210 9.71 7.29 7.92
N VAL A 211 10.10 7.63 9.15
CA VAL A 211 9.31 8.48 10.05
C VAL A 211 9.64 9.94 9.78
N LEU A 212 8.64 10.73 9.36
CA LEU A 212 8.86 12.11 8.88
C LEU A 212 9.49 13.03 9.95
N LYS A 213 9.08 12.86 11.20
CA LYS A 213 9.64 13.62 12.34
C LYS A 213 11.14 13.40 12.54
N GLU A 214 11.67 12.24 12.17
CA GLU A 214 13.10 11.92 12.26
C GLU A 214 13.89 12.44 11.04
N LEU A 215 13.23 12.61 9.89
CA LEU A 215 13.86 13.15 8.68
C LEU A 215 14.15 14.65 8.81
N LYS A 216 13.23 15.40 9.41
CA LYS A 216 13.32 16.86 9.56
C LYS A 216 14.63 17.35 10.23
N PRO A 217 15.06 16.83 11.40
CA PRO A 217 16.30 17.29 12.04
C PRO A 217 17.58 16.75 11.39
N THR A 218 17.49 15.68 10.59
CA THR A 218 18.65 15.01 9.98
C THR A 218 18.88 15.43 8.53
N ASP A 219 18.03 16.29 7.97
CA ASP A 219 17.96 16.58 6.53
C ASP A 219 17.91 15.28 5.69
N GLY A 220 17.16 14.29 6.19
CA GLY A 220 17.06 12.97 5.58
C GLY A 220 16.11 12.91 4.38
N TRP A 221 15.70 14.06 3.84
CA TRP A 221 14.82 14.16 2.69
C TRP A 221 15.52 13.68 1.42
N LYS A 222 14.75 13.15 0.47
CA LYS A 222 15.29 12.67 -0.80
C LYS A 222 15.94 13.81 -1.60
N ASP A 223 15.26 14.95 -1.62
CA ASP A 223 15.68 16.18 -2.30
C ASP A 223 14.93 17.39 -1.70
N GLN A 224 15.29 18.58 -2.16
CA GLN A 224 14.68 19.84 -1.70
C GLN A 224 13.17 19.90 -1.97
N ALA A 225 12.68 19.28 -3.04
CA ALA A 225 11.25 19.29 -3.33
C ALA A 225 10.48 18.46 -2.29
N ALA A 226 11.03 17.33 -1.85
CA ALA A 226 10.46 16.52 -0.78
C ALA A 226 10.39 17.28 0.56
N GLU A 227 11.46 18.01 0.93
CA GLU A 227 11.44 18.85 2.13
C GLU A 227 10.36 19.93 2.05
N VAL A 228 10.28 20.65 0.92
CA VAL A 228 9.31 21.72 0.72
C VAL A 228 7.88 21.19 0.75
N ALA A 229 7.63 20.07 0.07
CA ALA A 229 6.32 19.45 0.00
C ALA A 229 5.86 18.97 1.38
N MET A 230 6.72 18.28 2.13
CA MET A 230 6.31 17.60 3.35
C MET A 230 6.46 18.45 4.61
N SER A 231 7.45 19.34 4.69
CA SER A 231 7.87 19.97 5.95
C SER A 231 7.89 21.50 5.92
N SER A 232 8.36 22.12 4.84
CA SER A 232 8.53 23.59 4.82
C SER A 232 7.21 24.36 4.69
N VAL A 233 6.17 23.76 4.09
CA VAL A 233 4.86 24.37 3.91
C VAL A 233 3.85 23.66 4.81
N ALA A 234 3.67 24.17 6.03
CA ALA A 234 2.79 23.54 7.04
C ALA A 234 1.35 23.28 6.52
N GLY A 235 0.82 24.18 5.70
CA GLY A 235 -0.53 24.07 5.15
C GLY A 235 -0.76 22.83 4.28
N HIS A 236 0.29 22.21 3.71
CA HIS A 236 0.14 20.94 3.00
C HIS A 236 -0.31 19.84 3.96
N MET A 237 0.30 19.74 5.14
CA MET A 237 -0.06 18.72 6.14
C MET A 237 -1.45 18.94 6.75
N ASP A 238 -1.99 20.16 6.65
CA ASP A 238 -3.31 20.51 7.19
C ASP A 238 -4.46 20.35 6.18
N SER A 239 -4.16 20.35 4.87
CA SER A 239 -5.20 20.50 3.84
C SER A 239 -5.00 19.64 2.58
N MET A 240 -3.90 18.91 2.49
CA MET A 240 -3.61 18.01 1.38
C MET A 240 -3.36 16.61 1.90
N GLU A 241 -3.84 15.64 1.14
CA GLU A 241 -3.49 14.24 1.37
C GLU A 241 -2.14 13.91 0.75
N CYS A 242 -1.38 13.01 1.38
CA CYS A 242 -0.04 12.65 0.92
C CYS A 242 -0.05 12.12 -0.52
N TYR A 243 -1.11 11.38 -0.89
CA TYR A 243 -1.30 10.86 -2.24
C TYR A 243 -1.50 11.95 -3.31
N ALA A 244 -1.79 13.20 -2.94
CA ALA A 244 -1.85 14.30 -3.91
C ALA A 244 -0.50 14.54 -4.62
N CYS A 245 0.61 14.20 -3.94
CA CYS A 245 1.96 14.26 -4.46
C CYS A 245 2.56 12.88 -4.71
N ASP A 246 2.29 11.89 -3.85
CA ASP A 246 2.88 10.56 -3.93
C ASP A 246 2.20 9.63 -4.97
N ALA A 247 1.02 9.99 -5.48
CA ALA A 247 0.41 9.30 -6.62
C ALA A 247 1.10 9.71 -7.93
N ASP A 248 2.28 9.13 -8.16
CA ASP A 248 3.19 9.52 -9.26
C ASP A 248 2.61 9.28 -10.66
N TRP A 249 1.74 8.28 -10.84
CA TRP A 249 0.99 8.09 -12.09
C TRP A 249 -0.28 7.24 -11.88
N ALA A 250 -1.23 7.37 -12.80
CA ALA A 250 -2.38 6.49 -12.90
C ALA A 250 -2.71 6.18 -14.37
N PRO A 251 -3.18 4.97 -14.71
CA PRO A 251 -3.52 4.63 -16.08
C PRO A 251 -4.75 5.42 -16.53
N GLN A 252 -4.58 6.26 -17.55
CA GLN A 252 -5.69 6.93 -18.23
C GLN A 252 -6.18 6.12 -19.44
N CYS A 253 -7.49 6.15 -19.66
CA CYS A 253 -8.13 5.50 -20.81
C CYS A 253 -8.14 6.40 -22.07
N SER A 254 -7.82 7.68 -21.90
CA SER A 254 -7.71 8.67 -22.96
C SER A 254 -6.65 8.25 -23.98
N GLY A 255 -7.01 8.24 -25.26
CA GLY A 255 -6.13 7.79 -26.35
C GLY A 255 -6.07 6.27 -26.55
N CYS A 256 -6.54 5.45 -25.61
CA CYS A 256 -6.70 4.01 -25.81
C CYS A 256 -8.11 3.65 -26.32
N HIS A 257 -9.15 4.08 -25.61
CA HIS A 257 -10.54 3.82 -25.98
C HIS A 257 -11.50 4.96 -25.61
N ILE A 258 -10.98 6.06 -25.06
CA ILE A 258 -11.71 7.31 -24.83
C ILE A 258 -11.03 8.40 -25.64
N THR A 259 -11.79 9.15 -26.42
CA THR A 259 -11.30 10.36 -27.10
C THR A 259 -11.69 11.56 -26.25
N VAL A 260 -10.70 12.34 -25.83
CA VAL A 260 -10.91 13.61 -25.13
C VAL A 260 -10.69 14.74 -26.14
N ASP A 261 -11.70 15.60 -26.30
CA ASP A 261 -11.71 16.70 -27.27
C ASP A 261 -11.67 18.03 -26.53
N TYR A 262 -10.48 18.60 -26.39
CA TYR A 262 -10.29 19.95 -25.84
C TYR A 262 -10.49 21.07 -26.88
N SER A 263 -10.98 20.75 -28.09
CA SER A 263 -11.24 21.78 -29.08
C SER A 263 -12.49 22.60 -28.73
N LYS A 264 -12.61 23.78 -29.35
CA LYS A 264 -13.77 24.68 -29.21
C LYS A 264 -14.07 25.14 -27.79
N GLY A 265 -13.03 25.23 -26.94
CA GLY A 265 -13.17 25.71 -25.57
C GLY A 265 -13.77 24.69 -24.60
N LYS A 266 -13.84 23.41 -25.00
CA LYS A 266 -14.21 22.31 -24.12
C LYS A 266 -13.11 22.05 -23.08
N THR A 267 -13.54 21.68 -21.89
CA THR A 267 -12.75 21.39 -20.70
C THR A 267 -12.90 19.92 -20.32
N ASP A 268 -12.21 19.51 -19.26
CA ASP A 268 -12.25 18.15 -18.69
C ASP A 268 -13.60 17.76 -18.08
N ILE A 269 -14.54 18.71 -17.96
CA ILE A 269 -15.91 18.52 -17.43
C ILE A 269 -17.02 18.59 -18.49
N ASP A 270 -16.69 18.83 -19.76
CA ASP A 270 -17.66 18.89 -20.89
C ASP A 270 -17.89 17.53 -21.55
#